data_AF-A0A1Q9YND6-F1
#
_entry.id   AF-A0A1Q9YND6-F1
#
_cell.length_a   1.000
_cell.length_b   1.000
_cell.length_c   1.000
_cell.angle_alpha   90.00
_cell.angle_beta   90.00
_cell.angle_gamma   90.00
#
_symmetry.space_group_name_H-M   'P 1'
#
loop_
_entity.id
_entity.type
_entity.pdbx_description
1 polymer ?
#
loop_
_entity_poly.entity_id
_entity_poly.type
_entity_poly.pdbx_seq_one_letter_code
_entity_poly.pdbx_strand_id
1 'polypeptide(L)'
;MKTRTIFPGNLPEARQTLASLRECEPVEPLLLAVIHEETPADPQLMKELMELQLSSRNIYVLFGTEKDFVNPAAVSRQELLTEGPGRDDLPEPLTPPADQPRSPAGKGDRS
;
A
#
# COMPACT_ATOMS: atom_id res chain seq x y z
N MET A 1 -3.80 -12.57 7.46
CA MET A 1 -4.34 -11.91 6.25
C MET A 1 -3.19 -11.68 5.30
N LYS A 2 -3.26 -12.30 4.13
CA LYS A 2 -2.20 -12.29 3.11
C LYS A 2 -2.61 -11.37 1.98
N THR A 3 -1.65 -10.71 1.33
CA THR A 3 -1.89 -9.90 0.12
C THR A 3 -1.21 -10.55 -1.08
N ARG A 4 -1.87 -10.53 -2.24
CA ARG A 4 -1.31 -10.93 -3.53
C ARG A 4 -1.73 -9.92 -4.59
N THR A 5 -0.84 -9.62 -5.52
CA THR A 5 -1.08 -8.66 -6.60
C THR A 5 -1.38 -9.40 -7.91
N ILE A 6 -2.24 -8.82 -8.75
CA ILE A 6 -2.57 -9.28 -10.10
C ILE A 6 -2.42 -8.08 -11.04
N PHE A 7 -1.69 -8.27 -12.15
CA PHE A 7 -1.54 -7.28 -13.20
C PHE A 7 -2.33 -7.74 -14.44
N PRO A 8 -3.50 -7.15 -14.76
CA PRO A 8 -4.34 -7.59 -15.89
C PRO A 8 -3.66 -7.48 -17.27
N GLY A 9 -2.61 -6.66 -17.39
CA GLY A 9 -1.76 -6.62 -18.60
C GLY A 9 -1.04 -7.96 -18.88
N ASN A 10 -0.81 -8.79 -17.86
CA ASN A 10 -0.31 -10.16 -18.02
C ASN A 10 -1.45 -11.19 -17.94
N LEU A 11 -2.31 -11.21 -18.97
CA LEU A 11 -3.52 -12.06 -19.01
C LEU A 11 -3.29 -13.55 -18.67
N PRO A 12 -2.21 -14.23 -19.12
CA PRO A 12 -1.97 -15.63 -18.75
C PRO A 12 -1.79 -15.83 -17.23
N GLU A 13 -1.01 -14.99 -16.58
CA GLU A 13 -0.73 -15.06 -15.13
C GLU A 13 -1.97 -14.70 -14.30
N ALA A 14 -2.72 -13.68 -14.75
CA ALA A 14 -3.98 -13.29 -14.11
C ALA A 14 -5.03 -14.40 -14.20
N ARG A 15 -5.16 -15.06 -15.37
CA ARG A 15 -6.08 -16.20 -15.57
C ARG A 15 -5.64 -17.44 -14.78
N GLN A 16 -4.33 -17.72 -14.69
CA GLN A 16 -3.83 -18.81 -13.85
C GLN A 16 -4.14 -18.55 -12.36
N THR A 17 -3.92 -17.33 -11.88
CA THR A 17 -4.21 -16.95 -10.50
C THR A 17 -5.70 -17.07 -10.18
N LEU A 18 -6.57 -16.59 -11.08
CA LEU A 18 -8.02 -16.76 -10.97
C LEU A 18 -8.44 -18.24 -10.92
N ALA A 19 -7.87 -19.10 -11.77
CA ALA A 19 -8.19 -20.52 -11.79
C ALA A 19 -7.84 -21.21 -10.46
N SER A 20 -6.63 -21.01 -9.93
CA SER A 20 -6.21 -21.58 -8.65
C SER A 20 -7.12 -21.16 -7.47
N LEU A 21 -7.62 -19.92 -7.49
CA LEU A 21 -8.49 -19.39 -6.44
C LEU A 21 -9.95 -19.87 -6.55
N ARG A 22 -10.38 -20.26 -7.76
CA ARG A 22 -11.69 -20.90 -7.99
C ARG A 22 -11.68 -22.38 -7.58
N GLU A 23 -10.54 -23.06 -7.71
CA GLU A 23 -10.37 -24.47 -7.33
C GLU A 23 -10.19 -24.65 -5.81
N CYS A 24 -9.54 -23.70 -5.14
CA CYS A 24 -9.26 -23.78 -3.70
C CYS A 24 -9.43 -22.42 -3.02
N GLU A 25 -10.44 -22.29 -2.16
CA GLU A 25 -10.61 -21.11 -1.32
C GLU A 25 -9.48 -21.02 -0.29
N PRO A 26 -8.82 -19.86 -0.11
CA PRO A 26 -7.71 -19.73 0.83
C PRO A 26 -8.19 -19.89 2.29
N VAL A 27 -7.41 -20.61 3.10
CA VAL A 27 -7.70 -20.89 4.52
C VAL A 27 -7.68 -19.61 5.37
N GLU A 28 -6.83 -18.65 5.01
CA GLU A 28 -6.81 -17.30 5.60
C GLU A 28 -7.40 -16.26 4.65
N PRO A 29 -7.93 -15.13 5.18
CA PRO A 29 -8.28 -13.97 4.39
C PRO A 29 -7.14 -13.50 3.47
N LEU A 30 -7.48 -13.38 2.18
CA LEU A 30 -6.61 -12.99 1.07
C LEU A 30 -7.12 -11.68 0.45
N LEU A 31 -6.25 -10.68 0.40
CA LEU A 31 -6.45 -9.45 -0.37
C LEU A 31 -5.81 -9.60 -1.76
N LEU A 32 -6.59 -9.36 -2.81
CA LEU A 32 -6.16 -9.34 -4.20
C LEU A 32 -6.15 -7.88 -4.67
N ALA A 33 -4.95 -7.31 -4.81
CA ALA A 33 -4.77 -6.00 -5.45
C ALA A 33 -4.67 -6.19 -6.96
N VAL A 34 -5.64 -5.66 -7.71
CA VAL A 34 -5.73 -5.75 -9.17
C VAL A 34 -5.28 -4.40 -9.74
N ILE A 35 -4.05 -4.36 -10.22
CA ILE A 35 -3.38 -3.14 -10.66
C ILE A 35 -3.46 -3.03 -12.19
N HIS A 36 -4.29 -2.11 -12.69
CA HIS A 36 -4.42 -1.85 -14.12
C HIS A 36 -3.56 -0.66 -14.57
N GLU A 37 -2.61 -0.91 -15.47
CA GLU A 37 -1.75 0.13 -16.06
C GLU A 37 -1.73 0.03 -17.59
N GLU A 38 -1.71 1.20 -18.24
CA GLU A 38 -1.54 1.48 -19.69
C GLU A 38 -2.53 0.81 -20.65
N THR A 39 -2.79 -0.48 -20.49
CA THR A 39 -3.72 -1.29 -21.26
C THR A 39 -5.03 -1.44 -20.49
N PRO A 40 -6.21 -1.26 -21.12
CA PRO A 40 -7.48 -1.54 -20.46
C PRO A 40 -7.55 -3.01 -20.03
N ALA A 41 -7.92 -3.25 -18.77
CA ALA A 41 -8.10 -4.60 -18.24
C ALA A 41 -9.21 -5.34 -19.00
N ASP A 42 -9.00 -6.64 -19.27
CA ASP A 42 -9.97 -7.48 -19.97
C ASP A 42 -11.33 -7.49 -19.20
N PRO A 43 -12.44 -7.05 -19.83
CA PRO A 43 -13.74 -6.96 -19.14
C PRO A 43 -14.23 -8.30 -18.61
N GLN A 44 -13.88 -9.42 -19.27
CA GLN A 44 -14.23 -10.75 -18.79
C GLN A 44 -13.43 -11.09 -17.52
N LEU A 45 -12.11 -10.91 -17.50
CA LEU A 45 -11.28 -11.07 -16.29
C LEU A 45 -11.77 -10.21 -15.11
N MET A 46 -12.14 -8.95 -15.36
CA MET A 46 -12.66 -8.05 -14.33
C MET A 46 -13.96 -8.57 -13.71
N LYS A 47 -14.90 -9.02 -14.56
CA LYS A 47 -16.14 -9.67 -14.12
C LYS A 47 -15.85 -10.95 -13.32
N GLU A 48 -14.95 -11.79 -13.79
CA GLU A 48 -14.59 -13.06 -13.14
C GLU A 48 -13.96 -12.86 -11.75
N LEU A 49 -13.20 -11.78 -11.55
CA LEU A 49 -12.63 -11.37 -10.25
C LEU A 49 -13.70 -10.82 -9.30
N MET A 50 -14.68 -10.06 -9.80
CA MET A 50 -15.83 -9.62 -9.00
C MET A 50 -16.71 -10.80 -8.56
N GLU A 51 -16.98 -11.75 -9.46
CA GLU A 51 -17.71 -12.99 -9.15
C GLU A 51 -16.98 -13.82 -8.08
N LEU A 52 -15.64 -13.87 -8.12
CA LEU A 52 -14.82 -14.54 -7.12
C LEU A 52 -14.96 -13.89 -5.73
N GLN A 53 -14.93 -12.55 -5.65
CA GLN A 53 -15.17 -11.84 -4.38
C GLN A 53 -16.57 -12.11 -3.82
N LEU A 54 -17.60 -12.15 -4.67
CA LEU A 54 -18.98 -12.35 -4.24
C LEU A 54 -19.30 -13.79 -3.81
N SER A 55 -18.53 -14.77 -4.29
CA SER A 55 -18.71 -16.20 -4.00
C SER A 55 -17.83 -16.72 -2.87
N SER A 56 -16.73 -16.03 -2.55
CA SER A 56 -15.81 -16.36 -1.45
C SER A 56 -16.14 -15.57 -0.18
N ARG A 57 -15.81 -16.15 0.98
CA ARG A 57 -15.81 -15.46 2.29
C ARG A 57 -14.44 -14.92 2.68
N ASN A 58 -13.38 -15.46 2.08
CA ASN A 58 -11.99 -15.16 2.42
C ASN A 58 -11.26 -14.33 1.35
N ILE A 59 -11.84 -14.09 0.17
CA ILE A 59 -11.20 -13.31 -0.90
C ILE A 59 -11.80 -11.92 -1.00
N TYR A 60 -10.95 -10.91 -0.88
CA TYR A 60 -11.29 -9.49 -1.05
C TYR A 60 -10.50 -8.93 -2.23
N VAL A 61 -11.15 -8.19 -3.13
CA VAL A 61 -10.55 -7.67 -4.37
C VAL A 61 -10.60 -6.14 -4.37
N LEU A 62 -9.46 -5.52 -4.60
CA LEU A 62 -9.34 -4.08 -4.79
C LEU A 62 -8.85 -3.80 -6.20
N PHE A 63 -9.56 -2.94 -6.93
CA PHE A 63 -9.17 -2.49 -8.27
C PHE A 63 -8.60 -1.07 -8.18
N GLY A 64 -7.48 -0.83 -8.87
CA GLY A 64 -6.90 0.51 -8.97
C GLY A 64 -5.70 0.56 -9.92
N THR A 65 -5.12 1.75 -10.02
CA THR A 65 -3.80 1.98 -10.64
C THR A 65 -2.70 1.88 -9.60
N GLU A 66 -1.42 1.95 -10.00
CA GLU A 66 -0.31 1.91 -9.03
C GLU A 66 -0.39 3.04 -8.01
N LYS A 67 -0.91 4.21 -8.38
CA LYS A 67 -1.01 5.38 -7.51
C LYS A 67 -2.05 5.24 -6.39
N ASP A 68 -2.97 4.29 -6.50
CA ASP A 68 -4.10 4.11 -5.57
C ASP A 68 -3.73 3.21 -4.38
N PHE A 69 -2.64 2.46 -4.48
CA PHE A 69 -2.07 1.64 -3.41
C PHE A 69 -0.80 2.34 -2.91
N VAL A 70 -0.46 2.34 -1.61
CA VAL A 70 0.86 2.83 -1.12
C VAL A 70 1.38 2.02 0.11
N ASN A 71 2.24 1.01 -0.14
CA ASN A 71 3.17 0.21 0.71
C ASN A 71 2.85 -0.17 2.20
N PRO A 72 3.23 -1.39 2.68
CA PRO A 72 4.43 -1.46 3.56
C PRO A 72 5.35 -2.72 3.47
N ALA A 73 5.01 -3.79 2.73
CA ALA A 73 5.70 -5.09 2.83
C ALA A 73 5.58 -6.02 1.58
N ALA A 74 5.68 -5.46 0.37
CA ALA A 74 5.43 -6.20 -0.87
C ALA A 74 6.66 -6.95 -1.43
N VAL A 75 6.48 -7.90 -2.37
CA VAL A 75 7.56 -8.61 -3.08
C VAL A 75 7.16 -9.08 -4.50
N SER A 76 6.27 -8.41 -5.24
CA SER A 76 6.63 -7.49 -6.34
C SER A 76 5.44 -7.30 -7.32
N ARG A 77 5.44 -6.49 -8.39
CA ARG A 77 6.40 -5.47 -8.95
C ARG A 77 7.09 -4.70 -7.82
N GLN A 78 8.42 -4.60 -7.88
CA GLN A 78 9.28 -4.70 -6.68
C GLN A 78 9.00 -3.62 -5.63
N GLU A 79 8.33 -4.05 -4.56
CA GLU A 79 7.78 -3.27 -3.42
C GLU A 79 6.82 -2.12 -3.79
N LEU A 80 6.81 -1.76 -5.07
CA LEU A 80 5.86 -0.97 -5.86
C LEU A 80 5.76 0.50 -5.46
N LEU A 81 5.95 0.80 -4.17
CA LEU A 81 5.35 1.93 -3.48
C LEU A 81 6.11 2.42 -2.23
N THR A 82 7.26 1.82 -1.91
CA THR A 82 8.08 2.11 -0.72
C THR A 82 8.50 3.58 -0.67
N GLU A 83 8.30 4.33 0.42
CA GLU A 83 8.94 4.12 1.73
C GLU A 83 8.18 3.29 2.78
N GLY A 84 8.94 2.83 3.77
CA GLY A 84 8.54 2.22 5.04
C GLY A 84 9.80 1.84 5.82
N PRO A 85 9.78 1.77 7.17
CA PRO A 85 8.65 1.93 8.09
C PRO A 85 8.62 3.30 8.80
N GLY A 86 7.49 3.61 9.46
CA GLY A 86 7.47 4.45 10.66
C GLY A 86 7.65 5.96 10.48
N ARG A 87 6.56 6.67 10.13
CA ARG A 87 6.40 8.10 10.47
C ARG A 87 5.99 8.34 11.94
N ASP A 88 6.30 7.38 12.81
CA ASP A 88 6.13 7.40 14.27
C ASP A 88 7.46 7.51 15.04
N ASP A 89 8.60 7.64 14.34
CA ASP A 89 9.93 7.89 14.97
C ASP A 89 10.48 9.30 14.64
N LEU A 90 9.58 10.23 14.33
CA LEU A 90 9.77 11.59 14.81
C LEU A 90 8.94 11.70 16.09
N PRO A 91 9.55 11.80 17.30
CA PRO A 91 8.80 12.37 18.40
C PRO A 91 8.31 13.73 17.92
N GLU A 92 7.01 13.99 18.11
CA GLU A 92 6.50 15.36 18.07
C GLU A 92 7.49 16.25 18.86
N PRO A 93 7.85 17.45 18.37
CA PRO A 93 8.47 18.45 19.22
C PRO A 93 7.41 18.95 20.22
N LEU A 94 7.08 18.10 21.19
CA LEU A 94 6.40 18.41 22.45
C LEU A 94 7.34 19.23 23.34
N THR A 95 7.80 20.34 22.81
CA THR A 95 8.44 21.42 23.57
C THR A 95 7.43 22.56 23.59
N PRO A 96 6.71 22.79 24.70
CA PRO A 96 5.82 23.93 24.80
C PRO A 96 6.63 25.24 24.68
N PRO A 97 6.01 26.36 24.28
CA PRO A 97 6.68 27.66 24.27
C PRO A 97 6.92 28.11 25.71
N ALA A 98 8.07 27.73 26.27
CA ALA A 98 8.44 28.01 27.65
C ALA A 98 9.87 28.58 27.74
N ASP A 99 9.92 29.78 28.33
CA ASP A 99 11.04 30.48 28.92
C ASP A 99 12.28 30.90 28.12
N GLN A 100 12.39 32.23 28.09
CA GLN A 100 13.60 33.04 28.06
C GLN A 100 14.78 32.42 28.83
N PRO A 101 16.01 32.52 28.30
CA PRO A 101 17.19 32.77 29.12
C PRO A 101 17.29 34.27 29.40
N ARG A 102 17.20 34.66 30.67
CA ARG A 102 17.59 35.99 31.13
C ARG A 102 19.04 36.29 30.73
N SER A 103 19.33 37.54 30.37
CA SER A 103 20.70 38.04 30.18
C SER A 103 21.57 37.84 31.42
N PRO A 104 22.90 37.76 31.22
CA PRO A 104 23.79 38.50 32.11
C PRO A 104 24.76 39.44 31.37
N ALA A 105 24.84 40.64 31.93
CA ALA A 105 25.72 41.78 31.70
C ALA A 105 27.12 41.58 31.06
N GLY A 106 27.47 42.52 30.16
CA GLY A 106 28.41 43.59 30.55
C GLY A 106 29.72 43.79 29.75
N LYS A 107 30.20 45.05 29.76
CA LYS A 107 31.43 45.60 29.10
C LYS A 107 31.43 45.61 27.56
N GLY A 108 31.85 46.65 26.85
CA GLY A 108 32.27 48.01 27.26
C GLY A 108 33.44 48.56 26.43
N ASP A 109 33.34 49.84 26.03
CA ASP A 109 34.38 50.74 25.49
C ASP A 109 34.77 50.69 23.99
N ARG A 110 34.63 51.87 23.34
CA ARG A 110 35.29 52.40 22.10
C ARG A 110 35.10 51.65 20.75
N SER A 111 35.15 52.33 19.60
CA SER A 111 35.56 53.72 19.25
C SER A 111 34.54 54.45 18.38
#